data_AF-B4IZ27-F1
#
_entry.id   AF-B4IZ27-F1
#
_cell.length_a   1.000
_cell.length_b   1.000
_cell.length_c   1.000
_cell.angle_alpha   90.00
_cell.angle_beta   90.00
_cell.angle_gamma   90.00
#
_symmetry.space_group_name_H-M   'P 1'
#
loop_
_entity.id
_entity.type
_entity.pdbx_description
1 polymer ?
#
loop_
_entity_poly.entity_id
_entity_poly.type
_entity_poly.pdbx_seq_one_letter_code
_entity_poly.pdbx_strand_id
1 'polypeptide(L)'
;MDKDKQIVANQIGYLILKDDGAVLESGGDLKNDERSANIIMGLLNLTESIDENFMPNSSCERISIDYEHHSYTICMSNRHIYIVKLCKNQNGAAPTTTTTSSSSSTSVYNDANEGSSSLVATNPASSTSSTVMA
;
A
#
# COMPACT_ATOMS: atom_id res chain seq x y z
N MET A 1 -9.48 -11.73 27.79
CA MET A 1 -8.41 -10.73 27.66
C MET A 1 -8.28 -10.49 26.17
N ASP A 2 -9.15 -9.61 25.68
CA ASP A 2 -9.28 -9.33 24.26
C ASP A 2 -8.04 -8.56 23.82
N LYS A 3 -7.24 -9.22 22.98
CA LYS A 3 -6.07 -8.61 22.38
C LYS A 3 -6.60 -7.62 21.36
N ASP A 4 -6.72 -6.36 21.76
CA ASP A 4 -6.88 -5.25 20.83
C ASP A 4 -5.65 -5.23 19.94
N LYS A 5 -5.71 -6.01 18.86
CA LYS A 5 -4.74 -6.04 17.78
C LYS A 5 -4.86 -4.67 17.13
N GLN A 6 -4.06 -3.74 17.62
CA GLN A 6 -4.06 -2.34 17.21
C GLN A 6 -3.95 -2.28 15.69
N ILE A 7 -5.08 -2.02 15.03
CA ILE A 7 -5.17 -1.94 13.57
C ILE A 7 -4.40 -0.68 13.19
N VAL A 8 -3.28 -0.84 12.48
CA VAL A 8 -2.53 0.32 11.99
C VAL A 8 -3.40 1.02 10.96
N ALA A 9 -3.48 2.36 11.04
CA ALA A 9 -4.22 3.13 10.03
C ALA A 9 -3.68 2.78 8.63
N ASN A 10 -4.59 2.56 7.67
CA ASN A 10 -4.28 2.15 6.30
C ASN A 10 -3.64 0.75 6.15
N GLN A 11 -3.73 -0.11 7.16
CA GLN A 11 -3.33 -1.51 7.04
C GLN A 11 -4.23 -2.25 6.05
N ILE A 12 -3.61 -2.78 5.00
CA ILE A 12 -4.27 -3.59 3.97
C ILE A 12 -3.83 -5.06 3.99
N GLY A 13 -2.77 -5.38 4.74
CA GLY A 13 -2.32 -6.76 4.93
C GLY A 13 -1.39 -6.89 6.12
N TYR A 14 -1.29 -8.09 6.66
CA TYR A 14 -0.32 -8.42 7.70
C TYR A 14 0.13 -9.86 7.61
N LEU A 15 1.33 -10.10 8.12
CA LEU A 15 1.94 -11.41 8.26
C LEU A 15 2.73 -11.45 9.57
N ILE A 16 2.54 -12.52 10.34
CA ILE A 16 3.27 -12.78 11.59
C ILE A 16 4.03 -14.08 11.38
N LEU A 17 5.35 -14.03 11.50
CA LEU A 17 6.23 -15.17 11.36
C LEU A 17 6.88 -15.50 12.70
N LYS A 18 7.25 -16.77 12.88
CA LYS A 18 8.26 -17.17 13.85
C LYS A 18 9.66 -16.79 13.35
N ASP A 19 10.64 -16.88 14.26
CA ASP A 19 12.06 -16.74 13.96
C ASP A 19 12.59 -17.79 12.95
N ASP A 20 11.93 -18.95 12.83
CA ASP A 20 12.20 -19.97 11.80
C ASP A 20 11.59 -19.64 10.42
N GLY A 21 10.85 -18.55 10.30
CA GLY A 21 10.15 -18.14 9.06
C GLY A 21 8.78 -18.79 8.86
N ALA A 22 8.31 -19.66 9.76
CA ALA A 22 6.99 -20.26 9.66
C ALA A 22 5.87 -19.22 9.88
N VAL A 23 4.84 -19.25 9.04
CA VAL A 23 3.69 -18.35 9.13
C VAL A 23 2.81 -18.75 10.32
N LEU A 24 2.64 -17.83 11.27
CA LEU A 24 1.75 -17.98 12.42
C LEU A 24 0.35 -17.43 12.13
N GLU A 25 0.30 -16.24 11.56
CA GLU A 25 -0.94 -15.55 11.27
C GLU A 25 -0.76 -14.70 10.01
N SER A 26 -1.77 -14.67 9.15
CA SER A 26 -1.75 -13.83 7.95
C SER A 26 -3.14 -13.29 7.65
N GLY A 27 -3.22 -12.15 6.97
CA GLY A 27 -4.50 -11.56 6.60
C GLY A 27 -4.38 -10.39 5.61
N GLY A 28 -5.52 -9.99 5.06
CA GLY A 28 -5.61 -9.00 3.99
C GLY A 28 -4.83 -9.45 2.76
N ASP A 29 -4.12 -8.52 2.13
CA ASP A 29 -3.30 -8.75 0.94
C ASP A 29 -2.16 -9.76 1.15
N LEU A 30 -1.74 -10.00 2.39
CA LEU A 30 -0.65 -10.93 2.73
C LEU A 30 -1.16 -12.29 3.21
N LYS A 31 -2.46 -12.57 3.06
CA LYS A 31 -3.05 -13.84 3.46
C LYS A 31 -2.43 -14.99 2.66
N ASN A 32 -1.83 -15.94 3.35
CA ASN A 32 -1.13 -17.10 2.79
C ASN A 32 0.01 -16.73 1.81
N ASP A 33 0.56 -15.52 1.90
CA ASP A 33 1.67 -15.09 1.05
C ASP A 33 3.03 -15.56 1.60
N GLU A 34 3.27 -16.87 1.49
CA GLU A 34 4.52 -17.51 1.89
C GLU A 34 5.72 -17.02 1.07
N ARG A 35 5.48 -16.56 -0.16
CA ARG A 35 6.53 -15.98 -1.00
C ARG A 35 7.08 -14.71 -0.36
N SER A 36 6.21 -13.80 0.06
CA SER A 36 6.64 -12.60 0.79
C SER A 36 7.31 -12.93 2.11
N ALA A 37 6.84 -13.96 2.83
CA ALA A 37 7.51 -14.46 4.03
C ALA A 37 8.99 -14.82 3.75
N ASN A 38 9.23 -15.65 2.73
CA ASN A 38 10.57 -16.12 2.39
C ASN A 38 11.50 -14.98 1.96
N ILE A 39 10.98 -14.01 1.20
CA ILE A 39 11.76 -12.83 0.78
C ILE A 39 12.15 -11.98 1.99
N ILE A 40 11.21 -11.74 2.91
CA ILE A 40 11.45 -10.92 4.10
C ILE A 40 12.42 -11.63 5.05
N MET A 41 12.34 -12.95 5.20
CA MET A 41 13.33 -13.72 5.96
C MET A 41 14.73 -13.59 5.35
N GLY A 42 14.85 -13.66 4.03
CA GLY A 42 16.12 -13.42 3.35
C GLY A 42 16.68 -12.02 3.61
N LEU A 43 15.81 -11.01 3.65
CA LEU A 43 16.19 -9.64 3.98
C LEU A 43 16.68 -9.50 5.42
N LEU A 44 15.98 -10.12 6.37
CA LEU A 44 16.36 -10.07 7.78
C LEU A 44 17.73 -10.71 8.03
N ASN A 45 17.96 -11.90 7.45
CA ASN A 45 19.24 -12.59 7.54
C ASN A 45 20.40 -11.75 6.94
N LEU A 46 20.12 -10.98 5.87
CA LEU A 46 21.11 -10.07 5.31
C LEU A 46 21.44 -8.94 6.28
N THR A 47 20.46 -8.38 6.98
CA THR A 47 20.70 -7.32 7.97
C THR A 47 21.51 -7.78 9.18
N GLU A 48 21.41 -9.05 9.56
CA GLU A 48 22.23 -9.64 10.64
C GLU A 48 23.69 -9.85 10.23
N SER A 49 23.98 -9.92 8.92
CA SER A 49 25.33 -10.10 8.39
C SER A 49 26.12 -8.79 8.20
N ILE A 50 25.51 -7.64 8.54
CA ILE A 50 26.13 -6.32 8.38
C ILE A 50 27.26 -6.16 9.41
N ASP A 51 28.42 -5.70 8.93
CA ASP A 51 29.60 -5.45 9.78
C ASP A 51 29.30 -4.38 10.85
N GLU A 52 29.74 -4.64 12.08
CA GLU A 52 29.60 -3.74 13.23
C GLU A 52 30.30 -2.40 12.98
N ASN A 53 31.34 -2.38 12.14
CA ASN A 53 32.02 -1.14 11.75
C ASN A 53 31.12 -0.22 10.90
N PHE A 54 30.17 -0.79 10.15
CA PHE A 54 29.22 -0.04 9.35
C PHE A 54 27.98 0.35 10.17
N MET A 55 27.54 -0.54 11.06
CA MET A 55 26.35 -0.33 11.89
C MET A 55 26.65 -0.64 13.36
N PRO A 56 27.26 0.33 14.08
CA PRO A 56 27.52 0.16 15.50
C PRO A 56 26.19 0.06 16.25
N ASN A 57 26.02 -1.01 17.05
CA ASN A 57 24.77 -1.47 17.66
C ASN A 57 23.86 -2.25 16.68
N SER A 58 24.38 -3.40 16.23
CA SER A 58 23.97 -4.32 15.15
C SER A 58 22.51 -4.80 15.07
N SER A 59 21.57 -4.25 15.84
CA SER A 59 20.15 -4.62 15.75
C SER A 59 19.39 -3.66 14.84
N CYS A 60 19.01 -4.13 13.65
CA CYS A 60 18.03 -3.45 12.83
C CYS A 60 16.65 -3.51 13.53
N GLU A 61 16.24 -2.42 14.18
CA GLU A 61 14.98 -2.37 14.95
C GLU A 61 13.75 -2.43 14.04
N ARG A 62 13.83 -1.77 12.88
CA ARG A 62 12.71 -1.65 11.94
C ARG A 62 13.22 -1.54 10.51
N ILE A 63 12.64 -2.33 9.62
CA ILE A 63 12.85 -2.23 8.18
C ILE A 63 11.57 -1.68 7.55
N SER A 64 11.71 -0.66 6.71
CA SER A 64 10.59 -0.09 5.95
C SER A 64 10.91 -0.16 4.46
N ILE A 65 9.99 -0.73 3.67
CA ILE A 65 10.10 -0.84 2.21
C ILE A 65 9.00 0.03 1.61
N ASP A 66 9.37 1.16 1.02
CA ASP A 66 8.43 2.11 0.42
C ASP A 66 8.27 1.82 -1.08
N TYR A 67 7.06 1.46 -1.49
CA TYR A 67 6.66 1.39 -2.89
C TYR A 67 5.82 2.63 -3.26
N GLU A 68 5.47 2.76 -4.53
CA GLU A 68 4.68 3.89 -5.04
C GLU A 68 3.28 3.98 -4.40
N HIS A 69 2.60 2.84 -4.25
CA HIS A 69 1.21 2.75 -3.79
C HIS A 69 1.01 2.09 -2.42
N HIS A 70 2.06 1.49 -1.87
CA HIS A 70 2.00 0.81 -0.57
C HIS A 70 3.38 0.79 0.07
N SER A 71 3.45 0.42 1.35
CA SER A 71 4.71 0.19 2.02
C SER A 71 4.62 -1.03 2.92
N TYR A 72 5.78 -1.62 3.21
CA TYR A 72 5.92 -2.64 4.24
C TYR A 72 6.64 -2.06 5.44
N THR A 73 6.15 -2.38 6.63
CA THR A 73 6.88 -2.18 7.89
C THR A 73 7.13 -3.54 8.51
N ILE A 74 8.39 -3.81 8.83
CA ILE A 74 8.85 -5.06 9.40
C ILE A 74 9.56 -4.75 10.71
N CYS A 75 9.13 -5.42 11.79
CA CYS A 75 9.73 -5.32 13.11
C CYS A 75 9.85 -6.71 13.73
N MET A 76 10.88 -6.94 14.53
CA MET A 76 11.03 -8.18 15.30
C MET A 76 10.84 -7.91 16.79
N SER A 77 10.02 -8.73 17.45
CA SER A 77 9.82 -8.66 18.90
C SER A 77 9.42 -10.03 19.45
N ASN A 78 9.98 -10.43 20.60
CA ASN A 78 9.67 -11.70 21.26
C ASN A 78 9.80 -12.93 20.34
N ARG A 79 10.85 -13.00 19.51
CA ARG A 79 11.07 -14.07 18.50
C ARG A 79 9.94 -14.18 17.45
N HIS A 80 9.13 -13.13 17.30
CA HIS A 80 8.13 -13.00 16.26
C HIS A 80 8.52 -11.87 15.33
N ILE A 81 8.31 -12.08 14.05
CA ILE A 81 8.52 -11.08 13.01
C ILE A 81 7.14 -10.59 12.59
N TYR A 82 6.93 -9.28 12.74
CA TYR A 82 5.68 -8.61 12.41
C TYR A 82 5.88 -7.85 11.11
N ILE A 83 5.02 -8.15 10.13
CA ILE A 83 5.04 -7.54 8.82
C ILE A 83 3.68 -6.92 8.59
N VAL A 84 3.65 -5.63 8.27
CA VAL A 84 2.43 -4.89 7.97
C VAL A 84 2.56 -4.25 6.60
N LYS A 85 1.58 -4.48 5.74
CA LYS A 85 1.41 -3.78 4.47
C LYS A 85 0.44 -2.63 4.65
N LEU A 86 0.90 -1.43 4.36
CA LEU A 86 0.13 -0.19 4.48
C LEU A 86 -0.17 0.36 3.09
N CYS A 87 -1.41 0.76 2.81
CA CYS A 87 -1.70 1.48 1.57
C CYS A 87 -1.24 2.93 1.67
N LYS A 88 -0.68 3.44 0.58
CA LYS A 88 -0.23 4.83 0.44
C LYS A 88 -1.29 5.56 -0.39
N ASN A 89 -2.40 5.91 0.24
CA ASN A 89 -3.34 6.84 -0.37
C ASN A 89 -2.67 8.22 -0.39
N GLN A 90 -2.34 8.71 -1.59
CA GLN A 90 -1.85 10.07 -1.86
C GLN A 90 -2.97 11.12 -1.69
N ASN A 91 -3.88 10.92 -0.74
CA ASN A 91 -4.89 11.90 -0.40
C ASN A 91 -4.62 12.34 1.03
N GLY A 92 -4.03 13.53 1.15
CA GLY A 92 -3.93 14.26 2.41
C GLY A 92 -5.33 14.44 2.99
N ALA A 93 -5.67 13.59 3.95
CA ALA A 93 -6.75 13.81 4.88
C ALA A 93 -6.28 13.27 6.23
N ALA A 94 -5.94 14.20 7.12
CA ALA A 94 -5.68 13.94 8.52
C ALA A 94 -6.82 13.10 9.16
N PRO A 95 -6.55 12.32 10.21
CA PRO A 95 -7.56 11.50 10.86
C PRO A 95 -8.62 12.41 11.47
N THR A 96 -9.79 12.46 10.84
CA THR A 96 -10.97 13.10 11.43
C THR A 96 -11.73 12.01 12.19
N THR A 97 -11.61 12.02 13.51
CA THR A 97 -12.55 11.35 14.40
C THR A 97 -13.98 11.80 14.04
N THR A 98 -14.86 10.87 13.63
CA THR A 98 -16.32 10.82 13.93
C THR A 98 -16.98 9.68 13.13
N THR A 99 -17.38 8.64 13.87
CA THR A 99 -18.69 7.96 13.88
C THR A 99 -19.46 7.72 12.56
N THR A 100 -19.79 6.42 12.37
CA THR A 100 -21.00 5.85 11.73
C THR A 100 -21.24 5.97 10.22
N SER A 101 -21.19 4.78 9.61
CA SER A 101 -22.23 4.20 8.75
C SER A 101 -22.18 4.40 7.24
N SER A 102 -21.90 3.27 6.59
CA SER A 102 -22.52 2.74 5.36
C SER A 102 -22.53 3.63 4.10
N SER A 103 -21.72 3.24 3.12
CA SER A 103 -21.90 3.67 1.73
C SER A 103 -22.19 2.45 0.85
N SER A 104 -23.49 2.16 0.70
CA SER A 104 -24.01 1.31 -0.37
C SER A 104 -23.82 2.01 -1.71
N SER A 105 -23.22 1.31 -2.66
CA SER A 105 -22.98 1.79 -4.02
C SER A 105 -24.30 1.92 -4.79
N THR A 106 -24.60 3.10 -5.29
CA THR A 106 -25.46 3.29 -6.48
C THR A 106 -24.92 4.48 -7.27
N SER A 107 -24.22 4.21 -8.37
CA SER A 107 -23.88 5.23 -9.37
C SER A 107 -25.13 5.55 -10.17
N VAL A 108 -25.62 6.79 -10.06
CA VAL A 108 -26.72 7.32 -10.87
C VAL A 108 -26.08 8.10 -12.02
N TYR A 109 -26.18 7.57 -13.25
CA TYR A 109 -25.87 8.32 -14.45
C TYR A 109 -27.02 9.30 -14.72
N ASN A 110 -26.71 10.60 -14.84
CA ASN A 110 -27.66 11.60 -15.35
C ASN A 110 -27.31 11.96 -16.79
N ASP A 111 -28.24 11.67 -17.68
CA ASP A 111 -28.30 12.12 -19.07
C ASP A 111 -29.07 13.46 -19.12
N ALA A 112 -28.62 14.41 -19.95
CA ALA A 112 -29.33 15.66 -20.19
C ALA A 112 -29.08 16.15 -21.62
N ASN A 113 -30.11 16.01 -22.45
CA ASN A 113 -30.27 16.63 -23.76
C ASN A 113 -31.46 17.61 -23.73
N GLU A 114 -31.47 18.52 -24.72
CA GLU A 114 -32.41 19.61 -25.04
C GLU A 114 -32.08 20.96 -24.35
N GLY A 115 -31.88 22.10 -25.03
CA GLY A 115 -31.94 22.46 -26.44
C GLY A 115 -32.35 23.95 -26.54
N SER A 116 -31.60 24.77 -27.31
CA SER A 116 -32.05 25.90 -28.16
C SER A 116 -31.20 27.20 -28.14
N SER A 117 -30.95 27.67 -29.37
CA SER A 117 -30.69 29.05 -29.87
C SER A 117 -29.30 29.72 -29.79
N SER A 118 -28.62 29.72 -30.96
CA SER A 118 -28.33 30.90 -31.82
C SER A 118 -26.85 31.28 -32.09
N LEU A 119 -26.58 31.45 -33.41
CA LEU A 119 -25.57 32.28 -34.12
C LEU A 119 -24.14 31.70 -34.24
N VAL A 120 -23.74 31.18 -35.44
CA VAL A 120 -22.99 31.86 -36.55
C VAL A 120 -21.52 32.16 -36.13
N ALA A 121 -20.42 31.77 -36.78
CA ALA A 121 -20.09 31.32 -38.13
C ALA A 121 -18.69 30.63 -38.19
N THR A 122 -18.37 30.06 -39.37
CA THR A 122 -17.04 29.91 -40.03
C THR A 122 -16.00 28.89 -39.54
N ASN A 123 -15.85 27.82 -40.35
CA ASN A 123 -14.67 26.98 -40.66
C ASN A 123 -13.46 27.80 -41.22
N PRO A 124 -12.29 27.22 -41.62
CA PRO A 124 -11.60 25.95 -41.31
C PRO A 124 -10.04 26.09 -41.10
N ALA A 125 -9.31 25.01 -40.75
CA ALA A 125 -7.92 24.65 -41.20
C ALA A 125 -7.25 23.63 -40.23
N SER A 126 -7.04 22.37 -40.63
CA SER A 126 -5.74 21.73 -41.01
C SER A 126 -4.66 21.73 -39.90
N SER A 127 -4.02 20.63 -39.51
CA SER A 127 -3.34 19.63 -40.35
C SER A 127 -2.97 18.36 -39.55
N THR A 128 -2.95 17.26 -40.27
CA THR A 128 -2.38 15.93 -39.97
C THR A 128 -0.85 15.97 -39.84
N SER A 129 -0.25 15.14 -38.98
CA SER A 129 0.62 14.02 -39.42
C SER A 129 1.28 13.31 -38.23
N SER A 130 1.33 12.00 -38.37
CA SER A 130 1.82 10.95 -37.48
C SER A 130 3.30 10.57 -37.72
N THR A 131 3.84 9.75 -36.80
CA THR A 131 4.78 8.61 -37.05
C THR A 131 6.31 8.81 -36.92
N VAL A 132 6.82 8.34 -35.77
CA VAL A 132 7.95 7.41 -35.45
C VAL A 132 9.31 7.35 -36.20
N MET A 133 10.33 7.07 -35.36
CA MET A 133 11.54 6.22 -35.53
C MET A 133 12.69 6.71 -36.42
N ALA A 134 13.82 7.04 -35.80
CA ALA A 134 15.08 6.26 -35.80
C ALA A 134 16.13 6.92 -34.89
#